data_AF-A0A5P9CC93-F1
#
_entry.id   AF-A0A5P9CC93-F1
#
_cell.length_a   1.000
_cell.length_b   1.000
_cell.length_c   1.000
_cell.angle_alpha   90.00
_cell.angle_beta   90.00
_cell.angle_gamma   90.00
#
_symmetry.space_group_name_H-M   'P 1'
#
loop_
_entity.id
_entity.type
_entity.pdbx_description
1 polymer ?
#
loop_
_entity_poly.entity_id
_entity_poly.type
_entity_poly.pdbx_seq_one_letter_code
_entity_poly.pdbx_strand_id
1 'polypeptide(L)' 'MDNPSRGPLRAQHRREQHKIARRLLQSTDLQIQQVAEQAGFASATVFGRCFKRAFAQTPRAYRQSLPTTRQ' A
#
# COMPACT_ATOMS: atom_id res chain seq x y z
N MET A 1 5.40 23.61 -3.32
CA MET A 1 5.58 22.15 -3.51
C MET A 1 4.22 21.48 -3.58
N ASP A 2 3.36 22.01 -4.42
CA ASP A 2 2.16 21.35 -4.93
C ASP A 2 2.59 20.55 -6.16
N ASN A 3 2.16 19.30 -6.26
CA ASN A 3 2.49 18.41 -7.37
C ASN A 3 1.22 18.17 -8.20
N PRO A 4 0.94 18.98 -9.24
CA PRO A 4 -0.30 18.86 -10.01
C PRO A 4 -0.05 17.99 -11.23
N SER A 5 -0.12 16.67 -11.09
CA SER A 5 -0.05 15.74 -12.23
C SER A 5 -0.57 14.34 -11.88
N ARG A 6 -1.88 14.14 -11.65
CA ARG A 6 -2.48 12.79 -11.54
C ARG A 6 -3.88 12.65 -12.16
N GLY A 7 -3.94 12.74 -13.48
CA GLY A 7 -4.91 12.05 -14.35
C GLY A 7 -4.19 11.52 -15.61
N PRO A 8 -4.69 10.55 -16.39
CA PRO A 8 -5.55 9.41 -16.10
C PRO A 8 -4.76 8.08 -16.30
N LEU A 9 -3.67 7.84 -15.57
CA LEU A 9 -2.99 6.52 -15.55
C LEU A 9 -3.50 5.59 -14.44
N ARG A 10 -4.75 5.79 -14.00
CA ARG A 10 -5.30 5.17 -12.77
C ARG A 10 -5.51 3.66 -12.88
N ALA A 11 -5.57 3.10 -14.09
CA ALA A 11 -5.78 1.67 -14.31
C ALA A 11 -4.46 0.86 -14.31
N GLN A 12 -3.42 1.34 -15.02
CA GLN A 12 -2.13 0.63 -15.12
C GLN A 12 -1.36 0.60 -13.81
N HIS A 13 -1.37 1.69 -13.05
CA HIS A 13 -0.64 1.75 -11.79
C HIS A 13 -1.17 0.78 -10.75
N ARG A 14 -2.43 0.34 -10.83
CA ARG A 14 -3.06 -0.50 -9.81
C ARG A 14 -2.31 -1.82 -9.58
N ARG A 15 -1.68 -2.40 -10.61
CA ARG A 15 -0.84 -3.60 -10.44
C ARG A 15 0.49 -3.29 -9.74
N GLU A 16 1.11 -2.18 -10.09
CA GLU A 16 2.42 -1.83 -9.54
C GLU A 16 2.33 -1.36 -8.08
N GLN A 17 1.28 -0.60 -7.75
CA GLN A 17 1.05 -0.16 -6.37
C GLN A 17 0.86 -1.34 -5.41
N HIS A 18 0.23 -2.43 -5.86
CA HIS A 18 0.08 -3.65 -5.06
C HIS A 18 1.41 -4.35 -4.80
N LYS A 19 2.31 -4.41 -5.79
CA LYS A 19 3.65 -5.01 -5.61
C LYS A 19 4.50 -4.20 -4.65
N ILE A 20 4.51 -2.86 -4.82
CA ILE A 20 5.25 -1.94 -3.96
C ILE A 20 4.73 -2.05 -2.52
N ALA A 21 3.41 -1.97 -2.33
CA ALA A 21 2.81 -2.13 -1.01
C ALA A 21 3.19 -3.44 -0.33
N ARG A 22 3.18 -4.57 -1.05
CA ARG A 22 3.57 -5.86 -0.50
C ARG A 22 5.04 -5.89 -0.08
N ARG A 23 5.93 -5.32 -0.91
CA ARG A 23 7.37 -5.24 -0.63
C ARG A 23 7.66 -4.32 0.56
N LEU A 24 7.00 -3.17 0.64
CA LEU A 24 7.12 -2.25 1.78
C LEU A 24 6.64 -2.90 3.07
N LEU A 25 5.49 -3.58 3.05
CA LEU A 25 4.98 -4.29 4.24
C LEU A 25 5.92 -5.41 4.73
N GLN A 26 6.73 -5.99 3.85
CA GLN A 26 7.70 -7.04 4.20
C GLN A 26 9.05 -6.49 4.62
N SER A 27 9.50 -5.40 3.99
CA SER A 27 10.84 -4.85 4.18
C SER A 27 10.89 -3.72 5.20
N THR A 28 9.74 -3.16 5.58
CA THR A 28 9.68 -1.98 6.47
C THR A 28 8.56 -2.09 7.49
N ASP A 29 8.83 -1.52 8.67
CA ASP A 29 7.84 -1.35 9.74
C ASP A 29 7.02 -0.06 9.63
N LEU A 30 7.03 0.57 8.44
CA LEU A 30 6.31 1.79 8.17
C LEU A 30 4.81 1.64 8.45
N GLN A 31 4.22 2.71 8.97
CA GLN A 31 2.78 2.76 9.19
C GLN A 31 2.03 2.57 7.86
N ILE A 32 0.84 1.96 7.92
CA ILE A 32 0.01 1.67 6.75
C ILE A 32 -0.26 2.93 5.91
N GLN A 33 -0.34 4.09 6.54
CA GLN A 33 -0.49 5.38 5.87
C GLN A 33 0.73 5.72 5.01
N GLN A 34 1.95 5.57 5.54
CA GLN A 34 3.19 5.83 4.82
C GLN A 34 3.37 4.85 3.65
N VAL A 35 3.03 3.58 3.87
CA VAL A 35 3.00 2.57 2.79
C VAL A 35 2.01 2.96 1.69
N ALA A 36 0.83 3.49 2.06
CA ALA A 36 -0.17 3.95 1.10
C ALA A 36 0.35 5.15 0.28
N GLU A 37 0.97 6.14 0.94
CA GLU A 37 1.54 7.31 0.28
C GLU A 37 2.66 6.93 -0.70
N GLN A 38 3.59 6.07 -0.27
CA GLN A 38 4.69 5.58 -1.12
C GLN A 38 4.19 4.70 -2.27
N ALA A 39 3.19 3.86 -2.02
CA ALA A 39 2.58 3.07 -3.08
C ALA A 39 1.82 3.98 -4.07
N GLY A 40 1.44 5.20 -3.69
CA GLY A 40 0.82 6.21 -4.54
C GLY A 40 -0.70 6.33 -4.37
N PHE A 41 -1.23 5.92 -3.22
CA PHE A 41 -2.62 6.14 -2.81
C PHE A 41 -2.80 7.50 -2.16
N ALA A 42 -3.98 8.08 -2.32
CA ALA A 42 -4.32 9.36 -1.70
C ALA A 42 -4.46 9.28 -0.17
N SER A 43 -4.83 8.10 0.36
CA SER A 43 -5.00 7.89 1.81
C SER A 43 -4.94 6.41 2.18
N ALA A 44 -4.62 6.14 3.45
CA ALA A 44 -4.63 4.80 4.04
C ALA A 44 -5.98 4.07 3.88
N THR A 45 -7.10 4.80 3.97
CA THR A 45 -8.45 4.24 3.81
C THR A 45 -8.71 3.71 2.40
N VAL A 46 -8.32 4.49 1.38
CA VAL A 46 -8.46 4.10 -0.04
C VAL A 46 -7.54 2.91 -0.33
N PHE A 47 -6.30 2.97 0.15
CA PHE A 47 -5.35 1.87 0.07
C PHE A 47 -5.90 0.59 0.69
N GLY A 48 -6.38 0.64 1.93
CA GLY A 48 -6.91 -0.52 2.64
C GLY A 48 -8.08 -1.19 1.90
N ARG A 49 -8.99 -0.39 1.32
CA ARG A 49 -10.11 -0.91 0.52
C ARG A 49 -9.64 -1.56 -0.80
N CYS A 50 -8.69 -0.94 -1.49
CA CYS A 50 -8.10 -1.49 -2.73
C CYS A 50 -7.28 -2.77 -2.45
N PHE A 51 -6.43 -2.73 -1.43
CA PHE A 51 -5.59 -3.86 -1.02
C PHE A 51 -6.44 -5.05 -0.58
N LYS A 52 -7.50 -4.82 0.20
CA LYS A 52 -8.46 -5.88 0.56
C LYS A 52 -9.15 -6.49 -0.65
N ARG A 53 -9.51 -5.69 -1.66
CA ARG A 53 -10.08 -6.21 -2.93
C ARG A 53 -9.07 -7.02 -3.75
N ALA A 54 -7.78 -6.69 -3.67
CA ALA A 54 -6.74 -7.35 -4.46
C ALA A 54 -6.14 -8.60 -3.78
N PHE A 55 -6.00 -8.58 -2.46
CA PHE A 55 -5.34 -9.62 -1.66
C PHE A 55 -6.30 -10.35 -0.70
N ALA A 56 -7.61 -10.05 -0.73
CA ALA A 56 -8.63 -10.57 0.18
C ALA A 56 -8.42 -10.27 1.68
N GLN A 57 -7.34 -9.59 2.06
CA GLN A 57 -6.98 -9.26 3.44
C GLN A 57 -6.61 -7.79 3.60
N THR A 58 -6.75 -7.24 4.81
CA THR A 58 -6.35 -5.85 5.07
C THR A 58 -4.81 -5.75 5.18
N PRO A 59 -4.20 -4.61 4.86
CA PRO A 59 -2.75 -4.44 4.96
C PRO A 59 -2.25 -4.56 6.42
N ARG A 60 -3.07 -4.21 7.43
CA ARG A 60 -2.76 -4.52 8.85
C ARG A 60 -2.73 -6.02 9.10
N ALA A 61 -3.75 -6.76 8.67
CA ALA A 61 -3.81 -8.22 8.85
C ALA A 61 -2.66 -8.92 8.11
N TYR A 62 -2.31 -8.46 6.90
CA TYR A 62 -1.14 -8.93 6.17
C TYR A 62 0.14 -8.71 6.98
N ARG A 63 0.36 -7.51 7.53
CA ARG A 63 1.53 -7.22 8.37
C ARG A 63 1.56 -8.07 9.64
N GLN A 64 0.42 -8.31 10.28
CA GLN A 64 0.32 -9.17 11.47
C GLN A 64 0.57 -10.65 11.15
N SER A 65 0.29 -11.09 9.91
CA SER A 65 0.54 -12.45 9.47
C SER A 65 2.00 -12.68 9.06
N LEU A 66 2.73 -11.61 8.74
CA LEU A 66 4.17 -11.74 8.52
C LEU A 66 4.81 -12.13 9.85
N PRO A 67 5.80 -13.05 9.84
CA PRO A 67 6.59 -13.31 11.02
C PRO A 67 7.22 -11.96 11.38
N THR A 68 6.70 -11.32 12.43
CA THR A 68 7.33 -10.15 13.01
C THR A 68 8.68 -10.68 13.46
N THR A 69 9.72 -10.44 12.67
CA THR A 69 11.06 -10.71 13.14
C THR A 69 11.23 -9.68 14.24
N ARG A 70 11.00 -10.10 15.48
CA ARG A 70 11.44 -9.36 16.66
C ARG A 70 12.95 -9.26 16.49
N GLN A 71 13.41 -8.09 16.04
CA GLN A 71 14.74 -7.62 16.41
C GLN A 71 14.68 -7.24 17.88
#